data_AF-A0A2N6IGD3-F1
#
_entry.id   AF-A0A2N6IGD3-F1
#
_cell.length_a   1.000
_cell.length_b   1.000
_cell.length_c   1.000
_cell.angle_alpha   90.00
_cell.angle_beta   90.00
_cell.angle_gamma   90.00
#
_symmetry.space_group_name_H-M   'P 1'
#
loop_
_entity.id
_entity.type
_entity.pdbx_description
1 polymer ?
#
loop_
_entity_poly.entity_id
_entity_poly.type
_entity_poly.pdbx_seq_one_letter_code
_entity_poly.pdbx_strand_id
1 'polypeptide(L)'
;MAASLRSLQIRQTLILIVLTIIYLCFELGFNARLLDVVGGDVKPHDVEGVELYGRSLSGIAAALVVLQLMWRRRLKNNGSGPSWKKIIFCCVATAAVVFGILKTTVTVLVETRDAQFRRLAFNTTLMQRSLVGGSLQLQGLVDDPTLFAKPEGKAFLALFPFLAVSVGHLDERMAPAKEQLINFNVRKIAGGAAGYYDKYQQAIGEVHEKWKLYSGTIPDDDAGLRQQQEAAWSDYRQSLSRHGWQPHSVPARRKAAVVNNVRKKVPVSANWHPADQLSFRAAVKRRYASEAASKGLSIKGERIPPGLSFPAFVARSGIQAVLRDGPDGGDGSEASKGLQGAVVQEAYASAAEFSRLFDQFAARQTAEKLVEYRASRNDFEVGGKYFEEGKEAARAAIVPPVALFFSLLGAIGHFSKLLYLIATVGLLVLAARRGEQAGADGQLSRRSAWIATGVLAGAFLGTWGIFSLSDNNVTKSELFRQMLDWNRQAADDSTRWQIAGKGLLANITHVVAVGQGYSYPVNEAIRIHVLQGIHYGYHPGQK
;
A
#
# COMPACT_ATOMS: atom_id res chain seq x y z
N MET A 1 -24.96 -3.07 -56.71
CA MET A 1 -25.06 -2.10 -55.58
C MET A 1 -25.33 -2.81 -54.23
N ALA A 2 -26.34 -3.67 -54.11
CA ALA A 2 -26.63 -4.38 -52.85
C ALA A 2 -25.48 -5.32 -52.37
N ALA A 3 -24.82 -6.03 -53.29
CA ALA A 3 -23.68 -6.89 -52.96
C ALA A 3 -22.44 -6.13 -52.45
N SER A 4 -22.18 -4.92 -52.97
CA SER A 4 -21.07 -4.07 -52.52
C SER A 4 -21.33 -3.47 -51.13
N LEU A 5 -22.59 -3.12 -50.83
CA LEU A 5 -23.00 -2.64 -49.50
C LEU A 5 -22.88 -3.72 -48.42
N ARG A 6 -23.30 -4.96 -48.72
CA ARG A 6 -23.15 -6.11 -47.81
C ARG A 6 -21.67 -6.40 -47.48
N SER A 7 -20.80 -6.40 -48.49
CA SER A 7 -19.34 -6.55 -48.29
C SER A 7 -18.77 -5.45 -47.39
N LEU A 8 -19.17 -4.19 -47.62
CA LEU A 8 -18.74 -3.06 -46.79
C LEU A 8 -19.21 -3.21 -45.33
N GLN A 9 -20.45 -3.64 -45.11
CA GLN A 9 -21.00 -3.88 -43.77
C GLN A 9 -20.25 -4.99 -43.03
N ILE A 10 -19.91 -6.08 -43.71
CA ILE A 10 -19.10 -7.17 -43.15
C ILE A 10 -17.73 -6.63 -42.72
N ARG A 11 -17.02 -5.90 -43.59
CA ARG A 11 -15.71 -5.31 -43.26
C ARG A 11 -15.78 -4.37 -42.05
N GLN A 12 -16.77 -3.47 -42.01
CA GLN A 12 -16.94 -2.57 -40.88
C GLN A 12 -17.24 -3.31 -39.57
N THR A 13 -18.06 -4.36 -39.63
CA THR A 13 -18.42 -5.14 -38.45
C THR A 13 -17.23 -5.97 -37.96
N LEU A 14 -16.40 -6.50 -38.86
CA LEU A 14 -15.13 -7.15 -38.51
C LEU A 14 -14.17 -6.19 -37.81
N ILE A 15 -14.04 -4.95 -38.29
CA ILE A 15 -13.21 -3.94 -37.60
C ILE A 15 -13.77 -3.65 -36.19
N LEU A 16 -15.09 -3.52 -36.05
CA LEU A 16 -15.71 -3.32 -34.73
C LEU A 16 -15.50 -4.51 -33.79
N ILE A 17 -15.49 -5.74 -34.32
CA ILE A 17 -15.14 -6.95 -33.56
C ILE A 17 -13.72 -6.82 -33.01
N VAL A 18 -12.75 -6.53 -33.86
CA VAL A 18 -11.33 -6.38 -33.45
C VAL A 18 -11.18 -5.28 -32.39
N LEU A 19 -11.78 -4.10 -32.61
CA LEU A 19 -11.74 -3.01 -31.63
C LEU A 19 -12.41 -3.39 -30.30
N THR A 20 -13.51 -4.13 -30.35
CA THR A 20 -14.20 -4.58 -29.13
C THR A 20 -13.38 -5.64 -28.38
N ILE A 21 -12.70 -6.55 -29.08
CA ILE A 21 -11.78 -7.53 -28.49
C ILE A 21 -10.61 -6.82 -27.81
N ILE A 22 -9.96 -5.86 -28.49
CA ILE A 22 -8.86 -5.08 -27.92
C ILE A 22 -9.32 -4.38 -26.64
N TYR A 23 -10.45 -3.68 -26.70
CA TYR A 23 -11.03 -3.03 -25.52
C TYR A 23 -11.31 -4.02 -24.39
N LEU A 24 -11.93 -5.18 -24.68
CA LEU A 24 -12.20 -6.20 -23.68
C LEU A 24 -10.92 -6.73 -23.05
N CYS A 25 -9.82 -6.90 -23.79
CA CYS A 25 -8.55 -7.30 -23.20
C CYS A 25 -8.11 -6.30 -22.11
N PHE A 26 -8.16 -5.00 -22.41
CA PHE A 26 -7.83 -3.95 -21.43
C PHE A 26 -8.82 -3.90 -20.27
N GLU A 27 -10.12 -3.99 -20.52
CA GLU A 27 -11.16 -3.97 -19.48
C GLU A 27 -11.03 -5.16 -18.52
N LEU A 28 -10.86 -6.38 -19.04
CA LEU A 28 -10.67 -7.58 -18.23
C LEU A 28 -9.36 -7.51 -17.45
N GLY A 29 -8.25 -7.10 -18.09
CA GLY A 29 -6.98 -6.94 -17.39
C GLY A 29 -7.04 -5.86 -16.29
N PHE A 30 -7.76 -4.77 -16.52
CA PHE A 30 -8.01 -3.74 -15.51
C PHE A 30 -8.85 -4.30 -14.35
N ASN A 31 -9.87 -5.10 -14.65
CA ASN A 31 -10.75 -5.70 -13.64
C ASN A 31 -9.97 -6.59 -12.65
N ALA A 32 -9.04 -7.43 -13.13
CA ALA A 32 -8.14 -8.20 -12.26
C ALA A 32 -7.29 -7.29 -11.36
N ARG A 33 -6.70 -6.24 -11.95
CA ARG A 33 -5.85 -5.32 -11.20
C ARG A 33 -6.64 -4.49 -10.17
N LEU A 34 -7.84 -4.05 -10.52
CA LEU A 34 -8.76 -3.36 -9.63
C LEU A 34 -9.07 -4.23 -8.41
N LEU A 35 -9.32 -5.53 -8.63
CA LEU A 35 -9.56 -6.46 -7.53
C LEU A 35 -8.34 -6.63 -6.61
N ASP A 36 -7.13 -6.65 -7.16
CA ASP A 36 -5.90 -6.70 -6.36
C ASP A 36 -5.65 -5.45 -5.54
N VAL A 37 -5.87 -4.27 -6.13
CA VAL A 37 -5.68 -2.98 -5.45
C VAL A 37 -6.65 -2.89 -4.29
N VAL A 38 -7.91 -3.27 -4.51
CA VAL A 38 -9.00 -3.01 -3.58
C VAL A 38 -9.11 -4.11 -2.52
N GLY A 39 -8.83 -5.36 -2.89
CA GLY A 39 -8.77 -6.48 -1.96
C GLY A 39 -7.46 -6.56 -1.16
N GLY A 40 -6.52 -5.65 -1.40
CA GLY A 40 -5.22 -5.55 -0.71
C GLY A 40 -5.15 -4.45 0.35
N ASP A 41 -3.95 -4.20 0.87
CA ASP A 41 -3.68 -3.11 1.81
C ASP A 41 -3.54 -1.79 1.02
N VAL A 42 -4.67 -1.08 0.87
CA VAL A 42 -4.80 0.07 -0.02
C VAL A 42 -4.19 1.32 0.60
N LYS A 43 -3.19 1.92 -0.07
CA LYS A 43 -2.75 3.29 0.22
C LYS A 43 -3.57 4.28 -0.61
N PRO A 44 -3.85 5.50 -0.12
CA PRO A 44 -4.67 6.48 -0.84
C PRO A 44 -4.23 6.75 -2.30
N HIS A 45 -2.91 6.82 -2.54
CA HIS A 45 -2.36 7.02 -3.89
C HIS A 45 -2.66 5.88 -4.89
N ASP A 46 -2.87 4.65 -4.41
CA ASP A 46 -3.18 3.50 -5.28
C ASP A 46 -4.60 3.60 -5.83
N VAL A 47 -5.52 4.25 -5.09
CA VAL A 47 -6.91 4.48 -5.50
C VAL A 47 -6.99 5.47 -6.65
N GLU A 48 -6.16 6.52 -6.64
CA GLU A 48 -6.20 7.58 -7.65
C GLU A 48 -5.79 7.09 -9.04
N GLY A 49 -4.72 6.29 -9.12
CA GLY A 49 -4.28 5.68 -10.36
C GLY A 49 -5.37 4.81 -10.97
N VAL A 50 -5.95 3.93 -10.16
CA VAL A 50 -7.03 3.02 -10.59
C VAL A 50 -8.29 3.78 -11.03
N GLU A 51 -8.65 4.87 -10.33
CA GLU A 51 -9.77 5.73 -10.72
C GLU A 51 -9.59 6.35 -12.11
N LEU A 52 -8.38 6.83 -12.42
CA LEU A 52 -8.07 7.42 -13.73
C LEU A 52 -8.30 6.41 -14.85
N TYR A 53 -7.77 5.19 -14.70
CA TYR A 53 -7.92 4.14 -15.70
C TYR A 53 -9.38 3.65 -15.81
N GLY A 54 -10.07 3.43 -14.70
CA GLY A 54 -11.48 2.99 -14.71
C GLY A 54 -12.41 3.98 -15.41
N ARG A 55 -12.24 5.29 -15.15
CA ARG A 55 -13.01 6.35 -15.84
C ARG A 55 -12.65 6.43 -17.33
N SER A 56 -11.38 6.27 -17.68
CA SER A 56 -10.90 6.30 -19.06
C SER A 56 -11.45 5.13 -19.88
N LEU A 57 -11.40 3.91 -19.34
CA LEU A 57 -11.93 2.71 -19.97
C LEU A 57 -13.45 2.80 -20.17
N SER A 58 -14.18 3.29 -19.17
CA SER A 58 -15.63 3.56 -19.30
C SER A 58 -15.93 4.59 -20.40
N GLY A 59 -15.11 5.63 -20.53
CA GLY A 59 -15.22 6.61 -21.63
C GLY A 59 -14.97 5.98 -23.01
N ILE A 60 -13.97 5.11 -23.13
CA ILE A 60 -13.67 4.37 -24.36
C ILE A 60 -14.82 3.41 -24.72
N ALA A 61 -15.40 2.73 -23.73
CA ALA A 61 -16.55 1.84 -23.89
C ALA A 61 -17.72 2.57 -24.56
N ALA A 62 -18.10 3.73 -24.01
CA ALA A 62 -19.15 4.58 -24.57
C ALA A 62 -18.79 5.12 -25.97
N ALA A 63 -17.54 5.53 -26.19
CA ALA A 63 -17.07 6.01 -27.50
C ALA A 63 -17.16 4.92 -28.57
N LEU A 64 -16.91 3.64 -28.23
CA LEU A 64 -17.06 2.50 -29.15
C LEU A 64 -18.54 2.23 -29.50
N VAL A 65 -19.48 2.53 -28.62
CA VAL A 65 -20.92 2.47 -28.94
C VAL A 65 -21.27 3.58 -29.92
N VAL A 66 -20.82 4.81 -29.68
CA VAL A 66 -21.03 5.96 -30.59
C VAL A 66 -20.40 5.70 -31.97
N LEU A 67 -19.19 5.15 -32.01
CA LEU A 67 -18.52 4.76 -33.26
C LEU A 67 -19.40 3.81 -34.10
N GLN A 68 -19.92 2.76 -33.47
CA GLN A 68 -20.81 1.79 -34.12
C GLN A 68 -22.08 2.45 -34.65
N LEU A 69 -22.72 3.34 -33.88
CA LEU A 69 -23.94 4.03 -34.30
C LEU A 69 -23.68 4.95 -35.49
N MET A 70 -22.55 5.67 -35.50
CA MET A 70 -22.19 6.58 -36.59
C MET A 70 -21.81 5.83 -37.87
N TRP A 71 -21.11 4.70 -37.76
CA TRP A 71 -20.81 3.84 -38.92
C TRP A 71 -22.08 3.24 -39.53
N ARG A 72 -23.03 2.80 -38.71
CA ARG A 72 -24.35 2.35 -39.18
C ARG A 72 -25.12 3.45 -39.92
N ARG A 73 -25.10 4.68 -39.42
CA ARG A 73 -25.72 5.83 -40.11
C ARG A 73 -25.07 6.10 -41.47
N ARG A 74 -23.74 5.97 -41.55
CA ARG A 74 -23.01 6.19 -42.81
C ARG A 74 -23.27 5.10 -43.84
N LEU A 75 -23.43 3.85 -43.42
CA LEU A 75 -23.89 2.75 -44.27
C LEU A 75 -25.29 3.01 -44.82
N LYS A 76 -26.25 3.39 -43.96
CA LYS A 76 -27.64 3.65 -44.37
C LYS A 76 -27.75 4.78 -45.40
N ASN A 77 -26.89 5.79 -45.29
CA ASN A 77 -26.91 6.96 -46.18
C ASN A 77 -25.93 6.84 -47.36
N ASN A 78 -25.56 5.62 -47.80
CA ASN A 78 -24.65 5.40 -48.94
C ASN A 78 -23.35 6.23 -48.90
N GLY A 79 -22.78 6.45 -47.70
CA GLY A 79 -21.53 7.18 -47.53
C GLY A 79 -21.66 8.69 -47.25
N SER A 80 -22.83 9.31 -47.47
CA SER A 80 -23.12 10.73 -47.19
C SER A 80 -23.38 11.04 -45.70
N GLY A 81 -23.22 10.04 -44.83
CA GLY A 81 -23.30 10.20 -43.38
C GLY A 81 -22.18 11.06 -42.78
N PRO A 82 -22.03 11.09 -41.45
CA PRO A 82 -21.10 11.99 -40.78
C PRO A 82 -19.65 11.82 -41.27
N SER A 83 -18.97 12.95 -41.48
CA SER A 83 -17.56 12.98 -41.89
C SER A 83 -16.66 12.31 -40.85
N TRP A 84 -15.49 11.83 -41.27
CA TRP A 84 -14.52 11.20 -40.35
C TRP A 84 -14.09 12.12 -39.21
N LYS A 85 -13.92 13.43 -39.49
CA LYS A 85 -13.65 14.45 -38.46
C LYS A 85 -14.76 14.51 -37.43
N LYS A 86 -16.03 14.46 -37.86
CA LYS A 86 -17.20 14.46 -36.96
C LYS A 86 -17.27 13.18 -36.13
N ILE A 87 -16.93 12.02 -36.71
CA ILE A 87 -16.87 10.74 -35.97
C ILE A 87 -15.82 10.82 -34.86
N ILE A 88 -14.59 11.22 -35.19
CA ILE A 88 -13.50 11.34 -34.21
C ILE A 88 -13.90 12.33 -33.10
N PHE A 89 -14.41 13.51 -33.49
CA PHE A 89 -14.87 14.51 -32.53
C PHE A 89 -15.95 13.96 -31.60
N CYS A 90 -16.98 13.31 -32.14
CA CYS A 90 -18.05 12.71 -31.32
C CYS A 90 -17.50 11.62 -30.38
N CYS A 91 -16.61 10.74 -30.84
CA CYS A 91 -16.01 9.72 -29.98
C CYS A 91 -15.18 10.33 -28.83
N VAL A 92 -14.32 11.31 -29.12
CA VAL A 92 -13.50 11.99 -28.10
C VAL A 92 -14.40 12.77 -27.13
N ALA A 93 -15.39 13.51 -27.66
CA ALA A 93 -16.35 14.24 -26.83
C ALA A 93 -17.14 13.29 -25.92
N THR A 94 -17.61 12.14 -26.43
CA THR A 94 -18.29 11.13 -25.61
C THR A 94 -17.37 10.57 -24.53
N ALA A 95 -16.12 10.23 -24.84
CA ALA A 95 -15.17 9.75 -23.85
C ALA A 95 -14.92 10.78 -22.74
N ALA A 96 -14.71 12.05 -23.10
CA ALA A 96 -14.50 13.14 -22.15
C ALA A 96 -15.75 13.42 -21.29
N VAL A 97 -16.94 13.41 -21.88
CA VAL A 97 -18.21 13.60 -21.16
C VAL A 97 -18.44 12.47 -20.17
N VAL A 98 -18.28 11.20 -20.58
CA VAL A 98 -18.46 10.06 -19.67
C VAL A 98 -17.42 10.07 -18.56
N PHE A 99 -16.17 10.41 -18.86
CA PHE A 99 -15.12 10.60 -17.86
C PHE A 99 -15.52 11.67 -16.82
N GLY A 100 -15.99 12.82 -17.30
CA GLY A 100 -16.45 13.93 -16.46
C GLY A 100 -17.64 13.53 -15.59
N ILE A 101 -18.65 12.88 -16.16
CA ILE A 101 -19.82 12.39 -15.43
C ILE A 101 -19.39 11.44 -14.31
N LEU A 102 -18.56 10.43 -14.59
CA LEU A 102 -18.12 9.48 -13.57
C LEU A 102 -17.29 10.15 -12.48
N LYS A 103 -16.42 11.10 -12.84
CA LYS A 103 -15.67 11.90 -11.86
C LYS A 103 -16.63 12.66 -10.96
N THR A 104 -17.54 13.44 -11.53
CA THR A 104 -18.51 14.24 -10.77
C THR A 104 -19.43 13.38 -9.93
N THR A 105 -19.96 12.27 -10.45
CA THR A 105 -20.84 11.36 -9.70
C THR A 105 -20.13 10.80 -8.47
N VAL A 106 -18.89 10.31 -8.62
CA VAL A 106 -18.12 9.78 -7.50
C VAL A 106 -17.81 10.89 -6.48
N THR A 107 -17.37 12.06 -6.93
CA THR A 107 -17.11 13.21 -6.05
C THR A 107 -18.35 13.61 -5.27
N VAL A 108 -19.50 13.78 -5.94
CA VAL A 108 -20.78 14.10 -5.29
C VAL A 108 -21.17 13.00 -4.32
N LEU A 109 -21.01 11.73 -4.69
CA LEU A 109 -21.37 10.61 -3.82
C LEU A 109 -20.56 10.62 -2.52
N VAL A 110 -19.27 10.99 -2.57
CA VAL A 110 -18.38 11.11 -1.40
C VAL A 110 -18.67 12.39 -0.61
N GLU A 111 -18.76 13.55 -1.27
CA GLU A 111 -18.91 14.85 -0.62
C GLU A 111 -20.28 15.05 0.04
N THR A 112 -21.32 14.40 -0.49
CA THR A 112 -22.68 14.45 0.10
C THR A 112 -22.85 13.54 1.31
N ARG A 113 -21.85 12.72 1.67
CA ARG A 113 -21.92 11.88 2.86
C ARG A 113 -21.91 12.74 4.11
N ASP A 114 -22.70 12.35 5.11
CA ASP A 114 -22.73 13.03 6.39
C ASP A 114 -21.54 12.62 7.29
N ALA A 115 -21.39 13.30 8.41
CA ALA A 115 -20.32 13.01 9.37
C ALA A 115 -20.42 11.59 9.96
N GLN A 116 -21.63 11.05 10.07
CA GLN A 116 -21.84 9.70 10.60
C GLN A 116 -21.30 8.64 9.63
N PHE A 117 -21.59 8.78 8.33
CA PHE A 117 -21.04 7.91 7.30
C PHE A 117 -19.52 7.99 7.26
N ARG A 118 -18.94 9.19 7.34
CA ARG A 118 -17.46 9.37 7.39
C ARG A 118 -16.84 8.64 8.57
N ARG A 119 -17.43 8.76 9.77
CA ARG A 119 -16.98 8.04 10.97
C ARG A 119 -17.07 6.52 10.78
N LEU A 120 -18.18 6.02 10.25
CA LEU A 120 -18.37 4.59 10.01
C LEU A 120 -17.35 4.07 8.99
N ALA A 121 -17.17 4.76 7.86
CA ALA A 121 -16.19 4.41 6.84
C ALA A 121 -14.76 4.38 7.39
N PHE A 122 -14.40 5.34 8.24
CA PHE A 122 -13.11 5.39 8.91
C PHE A 122 -12.85 4.14 9.77
N ASN A 123 -13.85 3.71 10.55
CA ASN A 123 -13.76 2.51 11.37
C ASN A 123 -13.78 1.20 10.56
N THR A 124 -14.60 1.11 9.51
CA THR A 124 -14.70 -0.11 8.69
C THR A 124 -13.47 -0.31 7.80
N THR A 125 -12.79 0.77 7.39
CA THR A 125 -11.53 0.69 6.65
C THR A 125 -10.40 0.09 7.50
N LEU A 126 -10.31 0.42 8.80
CA LEU A 126 -9.39 -0.24 9.73
C LEU A 126 -9.61 -1.75 9.75
N MET A 127 -10.87 -2.17 9.75
CA MET A 127 -11.21 -3.59 9.78
C MET A 127 -10.89 -4.30 8.48
N GLN A 128 -11.20 -3.70 7.33
CA GLN A 128 -10.79 -4.23 6.04
C GLN A 128 -9.28 -4.49 6.02
N ARG A 129 -8.46 -3.52 6.43
CA ARG A 129 -6.99 -3.69 6.53
C ARG A 129 -6.61 -4.80 7.50
N SER A 130 -7.33 -4.92 8.61
CA SER A 130 -7.09 -5.96 9.62
C SER A 130 -7.43 -7.37 9.12
N LEU A 131 -8.46 -7.50 8.28
CA LEU A 131 -8.84 -8.74 7.60
C LEU A 131 -7.82 -9.13 6.54
N VAL A 132 -7.40 -8.18 5.70
CA VAL A 132 -6.31 -8.38 4.73
C VAL A 132 -5.03 -8.82 5.44
N GLY A 133 -4.72 -8.19 6.56
CA GLY A 133 -3.52 -8.47 7.36
C GLY A 133 -3.57 -9.77 8.18
N GLY A 134 -4.68 -10.51 8.17
CA GLY A 134 -4.87 -11.76 8.91
C GLY A 134 -5.06 -11.60 10.43
N SER A 135 -5.26 -10.37 10.90
CA SER A 135 -5.37 -10.04 12.33
C SER A 135 -6.78 -10.08 12.88
N LEU A 136 -7.76 -10.11 11.98
CA LEU A 136 -9.17 -10.28 12.28
C LEU A 136 -9.67 -11.51 11.54
N GLN A 137 -10.42 -12.35 12.24
CA GLN A 137 -11.21 -13.43 11.63
C GLN A 137 -12.69 -13.07 11.79
N LEU A 138 -13.45 -13.29 10.73
CA LEU A 138 -14.90 -13.06 10.74
C LEU A 138 -15.60 -14.39 11.02
N GLN A 139 -16.23 -14.48 12.19
CA GLN A 139 -17.10 -15.61 12.51
C GLN A 139 -18.29 -15.66 11.53
N GLY A 140 -18.66 -16.85 11.08
CA GLY A 140 -19.73 -17.05 10.10
C GLY A 140 -19.33 -16.78 8.64
N LEU A 141 -18.06 -16.41 8.39
CA LEU A 141 -17.44 -16.51 7.06
C LEU A 141 -16.89 -17.93 6.85
N VAL A 142 -16.24 -18.18 5.71
CA VAL A 142 -15.58 -19.47 5.43
C VAL A 142 -14.36 -19.64 6.33
N ASP A 143 -14.25 -20.81 6.97
CA ASP A 143 -13.09 -21.24 7.77
C ASP A 143 -11.90 -21.62 6.88
N ASP A 144 -11.40 -20.66 6.10
CA ASP A 144 -10.25 -20.82 5.20
C ASP A 144 -9.27 -19.65 5.40
N PRO A 145 -8.07 -19.89 5.95
CA PRO A 145 -7.09 -18.84 6.21
C PRO A 145 -6.54 -18.21 4.93
N THR A 146 -6.74 -18.85 3.77
CA THR A 146 -6.32 -18.34 2.45
C THR A 146 -7.43 -17.61 1.71
N LEU A 147 -8.65 -17.52 2.28
CA LEU A 147 -9.82 -16.97 1.61
C LEU A 147 -9.56 -15.57 1.03
N PHE A 148 -8.99 -14.66 1.81
CA PHE A 148 -8.74 -13.29 1.40
C PHE A 148 -7.63 -13.14 0.33
N ALA A 149 -6.82 -14.18 0.13
CA ALA A 149 -5.90 -14.25 -1.00
C ALA A 149 -6.60 -14.72 -2.29
N LYS A 150 -7.74 -15.42 -2.17
CA LYS A 150 -8.56 -15.89 -3.31
C LYS A 150 -9.39 -14.75 -3.91
N PRO A 151 -9.77 -14.84 -5.19
CA PRO A 151 -10.53 -13.79 -5.87
C PRO A 151 -11.85 -13.42 -5.17
N GLU A 152 -12.59 -14.41 -4.68
CA GLU A 152 -13.86 -14.21 -3.98
C GLU A 152 -13.65 -13.44 -2.67
N GLY A 153 -12.58 -13.75 -1.93
CA GLY A 153 -12.24 -13.05 -0.70
C GLY A 153 -11.79 -11.61 -0.95
N LYS A 154 -11.01 -11.36 -2.01
CA LYS A 154 -10.67 -9.99 -2.43
C LYS A 154 -11.92 -9.20 -2.83
N ALA A 155 -12.85 -9.83 -3.55
CA ALA A 155 -14.12 -9.20 -3.93
C ALA A 155 -14.98 -8.88 -2.71
N PHE A 156 -15.01 -9.78 -1.72
CA PHE A 156 -15.66 -9.52 -0.46
C PHE A 156 -15.03 -8.34 0.28
N LEU A 157 -13.70 -8.30 0.40
CA LEU A 157 -12.99 -7.20 1.06
C LEU A 157 -13.23 -5.86 0.37
N ALA A 158 -13.35 -5.86 -0.95
CA ALA A 158 -13.69 -4.68 -1.73
C ALA A 158 -15.09 -4.14 -1.44
N LEU A 159 -16.04 -5.05 -1.20
CA LEU A 159 -17.43 -4.71 -0.91
C LEU A 159 -17.67 -4.51 0.60
N PHE A 160 -16.76 -4.99 1.45
CA PHE A 160 -16.94 -5.05 2.89
C PHE A 160 -17.20 -3.68 3.52
N PRO A 161 -16.42 -2.60 3.26
CA PRO A 161 -16.70 -1.29 3.84
C PRO A 161 -18.09 -0.78 3.50
N PHE A 162 -18.53 -0.95 2.25
CA PHE A 162 -19.85 -0.55 1.81
C PHE A 162 -20.95 -1.37 2.51
N LEU A 163 -20.79 -2.69 2.56
CA LEU A 163 -21.76 -3.57 3.22
C LEU A 163 -21.84 -3.30 4.72
N ALA A 164 -20.69 -3.02 5.35
CA ALA A 164 -20.53 -2.76 6.77
C ALA A 164 -21.14 -1.41 7.18
N VAL A 165 -20.90 -0.34 6.42
CA VAL A 165 -21.45 1.00 6.73
C VAL A 165 -22.98 1.01 6.71
N SER A 166 -23.61 0.13 5.93
CA SER A 166 -25.06 -0.02 5.88
C SER A 166 -25.67 -0.77 7.07
N VAL A 167 -24.86 -1.38 7.94
CA VAL A 167 -25.35 -2.09 9.13
C VAL A 167 -25.49 -1.13 10.30
N GLY A 168 -26.73 -0.91 10.76
CA GLY A 168 -26.98 -0.11 11.96
C GLY A 168 -26.29 -0.71 13.20
N HIS A 169 -25.71 0.16 14.04
CA HIS A 169 -25.02 -0.20 15.30
C HIS A 169 -23.80 -1.14 15.14
N LEU A 170 -23.26 -1.27 13.93
CA LEU A 170 -22.04 -2.05 13.70
C LEU A 170 -20.87 -1.53 14.54
N ASP A 171 -20.74 -0.21 14.62
CA ASP A 171 -19.74 0.50 15.41
C ASP A 171 -19.73 0.07 16.90
N GLU A 172 -20.92 -0.12 17.48
CA GLU A 172 -21.11 -0.52 18.88
C GLU A 172 -20.76 -2.00 19.09
N ARG A 173 -21.21 -2.87 18.17
CA ARG A 173 -20.86 -4.30 18.18
C ARG A 173 -19.37 -4.54 17.98
N MET A 174 -18.70 -3.60 17.33
CA MET A 174 -17.29 -3.63 17.01
C MET A 174 -16.38 -3.05 18.09
N ALA A 175 -16.91 -2.29 19.05
CA ALA A 175 -16.14 -1.64 20.10
C ALA A 175 -15.12 -2.55 20.82
N PRO A 176 -15.45 -3.80 21.23
CA PRO A 176 -14.49 -4.67 21.91
C PRO A 176 -13.37 -5.18 20.98
N ALA A 177 -13.65 -5.36 19.68
CA ALA A 177 -12.66 -5.83 18.72
C ALA A 177 -11.68 -4.73 18.29
N LYS A 178 -12.12 -3.47 18.23
CA LYS A 178 -11.27 -2.34 17.75
C LYS A 178 -9.95 -2.22 18.51
N GLU A 179 -9.98 -2.34 19.84
CA GLU A 179 -8.77 -2.18 20.66
C GLU A 179 -7.74 -3.26 20.34
N GLN A 180 -8.19 -4.51 20.20
CA GLN A 180 -7.34 -5.63 19.81
C GLN A 180 -6.72 -5.42 18.42
N LEU A 181 -7.51 -4.90 17.46
CA LEU A 181 -7.05 -4.64 16.09
C LEU A 181 -6.01 -3.52 16.03
N ILE A 182 -6.26 -2.43 16.75
CA ILE A 182 -5.31 -1.32 16.85
C ILE A 182 -4.03 -1.81 17.52
N ASN A 183 -4.15 -2.58 18.61
CA ASN A 183 -2.99 -3.14 19.30
C ASN A 183 -2.17 -4.05 18.39
N PHE A 184 -2.82 -4.95 17.66
CA PHE A 184 -2.16 -5.81 16.69
C PHE A 184 -1.43 -4.98 15.63
N ASN A 185 -2.09 -3.97 15.05
CA ASN A 185 -1.49 -3.14 14.01
C ASN A 185 -0.28 -2.34 14.55
N VAL A 186 -0.40 -1.73 15.73
CA VAL A 186 0.71 -1.04 16.41
C VAL A 186 1.90 -1.99 16.60
N ARG A 187 1.66 -3.20 17.10
CA ARG A 187 2.72 -4.21 17.30
C ARG A 187 3.36 -4.62 15.97
N LYS A 188 2.54 -4.83 14.93
CA LYS A 188 3.00 -5.24 13.59
C LYS A 188 3.89 -4.18 12.94
N ILE A 189 3.46 -2.92 12.94
CA ILE A 189 4.26 -1.83 12.33
C ILE A 189 5.56 -1.63 13.12
N ALA A 190 5.54 -1.82 14.44
CA ALA A 190 6.74 -1.79 15.27
C ALA A 190 7.70 -2.99 15.04
N GLY A 191 7.34 -3.99 14.24
CA GLY A 191 8.15 -5.21 14.00
C GLY A 191 8.03 -6.29 15.08
N GLY A 192 7.06 -6.15 15.99
CA GLY A 192 6.87 -7.05 17.13
C GLY A 192 7.95 -6.91 18.22
N ALA A 193 7.73 -7.56 19.36
CA ALA A 193 8.66 -7.49 20.49
C ALA A 193 10.07 -8.01 20.13
N ALA A 194 10.14 -9.10 19.34
CA ALA A 194 11.41 -9.68 18.90
C ALA A 194 12.17 -8.77 17.93
N GLY A 195 11.52 -8.26 16.87
CA GLY A 195 12.18 -7.38 15.92
C GLY A 195 12.63 -6.05 16.55
N TYR A 196 11.88 -5.56 17.54
CA TYR A 196 12.29 -4.40 18.32
C TYR A 196 13.45 -4.71 19.27
N TYR A 197 13.45 -5.90 19.88
CA TYR A 197 14.56 -6.36 20.72
C TYR A 197 15.87 -6.46 19.94
N ASP A 198 15.83 -6.93 18.69
CA ASP A 198 16.99 -6.99 17.81
C ASP A 198 17.55 -5.58 17.53
N LYS A 199 16.67 -4.61 17.23
CA LYS A 199 17.06 -3.20 17.08
C LYS A 199 17.67 -2.63 18.36
N TYR A 200 17.11 -2.98 19.52
CA TYR A 200 17.68 -2.60 20.81
C TYR A 200 19.07 -3.21 21.01
N GLN A 201 19.27 -4.50 20.71
CA GLN A 201 20.57 -5.16 20.83
C GLN A 201 21.63 -4.50 19.95
N GLN A 202 21.26 -4.12 18.73
CA GLN A 202 22.15 -3.35 17.85
C GLN A 202 22.46 -1.97 18.44
N ALA A 203 21.44 -1.22 18.86
CA ALA A 203 21.60 0.12 19.42
C ALA A 203 22.48 0.11 20.69
N ILE A 204 22.24 -0.82 21.61
CA ILE A 204 23.01 -0.91 22.85
C ILE A 204 24.45 -1.37 22.58
N GLY A 205 24.68 -2.20 21.56
CA GLY A 205 26.01 -2.54 21.08
C GLY A 205 26.78 -1.32 20.57
N GLU A 206 26.17 -0.48 19.73
CA GLU A 206 26.79 0.76 19.24
C GLU A 206 27.04 1.77 20.37
N VAL A 207 26.09 1.88 21.31
CA VAL A 207 26.24 2.71 22.52
C VAL A 207 27.40 2.19 23.38
N HIS A 208 27.56 0.87 23.49
CA HIS A 208 28.66 0.25 24.22
C HIS A 208 30.03 0.52 23.57
N GLU A 209 30.14 0.42 22.25
CA GLU A 209 31.38 0.78 21.54
C GLU A 209 31.75 2.26 21.70
N LYS A 210 30.76 3.16 21.62
CA LYS A 210 30.96 4.59 21.92
C LYS A 210 31.42 4.80 23.37
N TRP A 211 30.85 4.04 24.32
CA TRP A 211 31.26 4.09 25.72
C TRP A 211 32.69 3.55 25.94
N LYS A 212 33.14 2.50 25.24
CA LYS A 212 34.53 2.02 25.33
C LYS A 212 35.55 3.08 24.95
N LEU A 213 35.30 3.78 23.83
CA LEU A 213 36.13 4.90 23.38
C LEU A 213 36.11 6.06 24.40
N TYR A 214 34.92 6.39 24.90
CA TYR A 214 34.71 7.45 25.89
C TYR A 214 35.31 7.14 27.29
N SER A 215 35.28 5.88 27.73
CA SER A 215 35.76 5.42 29.05
C SER A 215 37.28 5.30 29.14
N GLY A 216 38.00 5.50 28.03
CA GLY A 216 39.46 5.36 27.97
C GLY A 216 39.93 3.91 27.82
N THR A 217 39.01 2.97 27.54
CA THR A 217 39.33 1.56 27.27
C THR A 217 39.72 1.41 25.79
N ILE A 218 40.91 1.91 25.43
CA ILE A 218 41.35 2.01 24.03
C ILE A 218 42.03 0.69 23.61
N PRO A 219 41.53 0.00 22.57
CA PRO A 219 42.18 -1.20 22.02
C PRO A 219 43.61 -0.93 21.54
N ASP A 220 44.51 -1.93 21.64
CA ASP A 220 45.91 -1.75 21.20
C ASP A 220 46.06 -1.60 19.68
N ASP A 221 45.04 -1.97 18.91
CA ASP A 221 44.97 -1.87 17.45
C ASP A 221 44.31 -0.58 16.95
N ASP A 222 43.87 0.32 17.84
CA ASP A 222 43.27 1.62 17.48
C ASP A 222 44.21 2.42 16.55
N ALA A 223 43.69 2.85 15.39
CA ALA A 223 44.49 3.50 14.35
C ALA A 223 45.03 4.86 14.83
N GLY A 224 44.22 5.62 15.59
CA GLY A 224 44.62 6.90 16.18
C GLY A 224 45.71 6.73 17.22
N LEU A 225 45.57 5.75 18.13
CA LEU A 225 46.59 5.38 19.10
C LEU A 225 47.91 4.99 18.44
N ARG A 226 47.86 4.14 17.39
CA ARG A 226 49.06 3.72 16.64
C ARG A 226 49.78 4.91 16.01
N GLN A 227 49.03 5.81 15.37
CA GLN A 227 49.59 7.04 14.80
C GLN A 227 50.23 7.92 15.88
N GLN A 228 49.56 8.10 17.01
CA GLN A 228 50.05 8.92 18.12
C GLN A 228 51.30 8.31 18.79
N GLN A 229 51.33 6.99 18.97
CA GLN A 229 52.49 6.26 19.49
C GLN A 229 53.70 6.38 18.57
N GLU A 230 53.50 6.28 17.25
CA GLU A 230 54.58 6.37 16.29
C GLU A 230 55.11 7.81 16.15
N ALA A 231 54.21 8.81 16.11
CA ALA A 231 54.58 10.22 16.11
C ALA A 231 55.37 10.58 17.37
N ALA A 232 54.89 10.21 18.56
CA ALA A 232 55.56 10.49 19.83
C ALA A 232 56.94 9.81 19.93
N TRP A 233 57.07 8.58 19.40
CA TRP A 233 58.34 7.87 19.37
C TRP A 233 59.33 8.48 18.35
N SER A 234 58.84 8.89 17.19
CA SER A 234 59.63 9.59 16.17
C SER A 234 60.18 10.91 16.70
N ASP A 235 59.33 11.72 17.32
CA ASP A 235 59.71 12.99 17.95
C ASP A 235 60.77 12.79 19.03
N TYR A 236 60.62 11.75 19.85
CA TYR A 236 61.60 11.38 20.86
C TYR A 236 62.95 11.03 20.22
N ARG A 237 62.97 10.16 19.21
CA ARG A 237 64.21 9.79 18.49
C ARG A 237 64.86 11.01 17.84
N GLN A 238 64.07 11.89 17.21
CA GLN A 238 64.58 13.10 16.61
C GLN A 238 65.21 14.02 17.65
N SER A 239 64.60 14.16 18.84
CA SER A 239 65.16 14.98 19.93
C SER A 239 66.52 14.47 20.44
N LEU A 240 66.71 13.15 20.46
CA LEU A 240 68.00 12.53 20.80
C LEU A 240 69.03 12.72 19.69
N SER A 241 68.62 12.59 18.43
CA SER A 241 69.52 12.71 17.27
C SER A 241 70.20 14.09 17.17
N ARG A 242 69.51 15.15 17.64
CA ARG A 242 70.09 16.50 17.75
C ARG A 242 71.31 16.58 18.65
N HIS A 243 71.47 15.61 19.56
CA HIS A 243 72.61 15.47 20.46
C HIS A 243 73.54 14.31 20.04
N GLY A 244 73.34 13.74 18.85
CA GLY A 244 74.07 12.59 18.35
C GLY A 244 73.75 11.27 19.08
N TRP A 245 72.60 11.17 19.76
CA TRP A 245 72.22 9.98 20.52
C TRP A 245 71.11 9.19 19.85
N GLN A 246 71.13 7.89 20.08
CA GLN A 246 70.04 6.95 19.83
C GLN A 246 69.50 6.45 21.18
N PRO A 247 68.27 5.90 21.24
CA PRO A 247 67.66 5.42 22.48
C PRO A 247 68.56 4.50 23.32
N HIS A 248 69.34 3.62 22.70
CA HIS A 248 70.28 2.72 23.38
C HIS A 248 71.66 3.35 23.68
N SER A 249 72.00 4.49 23.05
CA SER A 249 73.33 5.12 23.16
C SER A 249 73.34 6.35 24.07
N VAL A 250 72.27 6.59 24.83
CA VAL A 250 72.18 7.72 25.77
C VAL A 250 73.22 7.57 26.89
N PRO A 251 74.17 8.52 27.06
CA PRO A 251 75.20 8.43 28.09
C PRO A 251 74.59 8.34 29.50
N ALA A 252 75.17 7.50 30.36
CA ALA A 252 74.67 7.27 31.73
C ALA A 252 74.42 8.58 32.51
N ARG A 253 75.37 9.53 32.43
CA ARG A 253 75.27 10.86 33.07
C ARG A 253 74.11 11.74 32.56
N ARG A 254 73.53 11.45 31.39
CA ARG A 254 72.43 12.22 30.77
C ARG A 254 71.08 11.51 30.85
N LYS A 255 71.03 10.22 31.25
CA LYS A 255 69.78 9.44 31.30
C LYS A 255 68.70 10.14 32.12
N ALA A 256 69.02 10.61 33.33
CA ALA A 256 68.05 11.31 34.19
C ALA A 256 67.47 12.58 33.53
N ALA A 257 68.32 13.37 32.85
CA ALA A 257 67.86 14.58 32.15
C ALA A 257 66.94 14.25 30.95
N VAL A 258 67.25 13.19 30.20
CA VAL A 258 66.42 12.71 29.10
C VAL A 258 65.06 12.22 29.62
N VAL A 259 65.05 11.41 30.68
CA VAL A 259 63.81 10.93 31.31
C VAL A 259 62.97 12.10 31.81
N ASN A 260 63.57 13.08 32.48
CA ASN A 260 62.86 14.27 32.96
C ASN A 260 62.26 15.10 31.81
N ASN A 261 62.94 15.19 30.67
CA ASN A 261 62.40 15.89 29.50
C ASN A 261 61.22 15.13 28.87
N VAL A 262 61.35 13.81 28.70
CA VAL A 262 60.27 12.96 28.19
C VAL A 262 59.05 13.03 29.11
N ARG A 263 59.24 13.00 30.43
CA ARG A 263 58.17 13.08 31.43
C ARG A 263 57.32 14.36 31.35
N LYS A 264 57.84 15.45 30.76
CA LYS A 264 57.06 16.67 30.51
C LYS A 264 55.97 16.47 29.45
N LYS A 265 56.13 15.49 28.56
CA LYS A 265 55.23 15.22 27.44
C LYS A 265 54.54 13.86 27.53
N VAL A 266 55.21 12.83 28.03
CA VAL A 266 54.69 11.46 28.11
C VAL A 266 54.89 10.96 29.54
N PRO A 267 53.85 10.46 30.23
CA PRO A 267 53.92 10.09 31.65
C PRO A 267 54.64 8.75 31.88
N VAL A 268 55.90 8.65 31.46
CA VAL A 268 56.79 7.50 31.73
C VAL A 268 57.26 7.48 33.19
N SER A 269 57.68 6.33 33.70
CA SER A 269 58.18 6.19 35.07
C SER A 269 59.49 6.95 35.30
N ALA A 270 59.80 7.30 36.55
CA ALA A 270 61.02 8.03 36.91
C ALA A 270 62.31 7.24 36.61
N ASN A 271 62.22 5.91 36.59
CA ASN A 271 63.29 4.98 36.27
C ASN A 271 63.21 4.42 34.83
N TRP A 272 62.38 5.03 33.97
CA TRP A 272 62.21 4.56 32.59
C TRP A 272 63.54 4.56 31.83
N HIS A 273 63.84 3.46 31.14
CA HIS A 273 65.07 3.34 30.36
C HIS A 273 64.86 4.00 28.98
N PRO A 274 65.77 4.87 28.50
CA PRO A 274 65.65 5.53 27.19
C PRO A 274 65.38 4.62 25.99
N ALA A 275 65.83 3.36 26.05
CA ALA A 275 65.58 2.35 25.00
C ALA A 275 64.28 1.54 25.16
N ASP A 276 63.55 1.68 26.28
CA ASP A 276 62.33 0.92 26.55
C ASP A 276 61.13 1.51 25.81
N GLN A 277 61.01 1.13 24.54
CA GLN A 277 59.93 1.56 23.66
C GLN A 277 58.56 1.04 24.12
N LEU A 278 58.49 -0.14 24.75
CA LEU A 278 57.24 -0.77 25.14
C LEU A 278 56.58 0.01 26.29
N SER A 279 57.33 0.32 27.34
CA SER A 279 56.83 1.14 28.45
C SER A 279 56.52 2.57 28.01
N PHE A 280 57.26 3.12 27.04
CA PHE A 280 56.96 4.43 26.45
C PHE A 280 55.61 4.42 25.73
N ARG A 281 55.36 3.45 24.85
CA ARG A 281 54.09 3.31 24.12
C ARG A 281 52.91 3.08 25.07
N ALA A 282 53.11 2.32 26.15
CA ALA A 282 52.11 2.17 27.22
C ALA A 282 51.81 3.50 27.94
N ALA A 283 52.82 4.34 28.20
CA ALA A 283 52.63 5.66 28.78
C ALA A 283 51.91 6.64 27.82
N VAL A 284 52.18 6.57 26.52
CA VAL A 284 51.43 7.32 25.50
C VAL A 284 49.96 6.89 25.48
N LYS A 285 49.67 5.58 25.57
CA LYS A 285 48.29 5.06 25.66
C LYS A 285 47.54 5.64 26.86
N ARG A 286 48.17 5.69 28.05
CA ARG A 286 47.55 6.29 29.25
C ARG A 286 47.22 7.77 29.05
N ARG A 287 48.14 8.53 28.44
CA ARG A 287 47.91 9.94 28.12
C ARG A 287 46.77 10.10 27.11
N TYR A 288 46.78 9.35 26.02
CA TYR A 288 45.76 9.37 24.98
C TYR A 288 44.36 9.05 25.55
N ALA A 289 44.26 8.04 26.42
CA ALA A 289 43.03 7.72 27.14
C ALA A 289 42.56 8.86 28.06
N SER A 290 43.47 9.52 28.79
CA SER A 290 43.12 10.66 29.65
C SER A 290 42.65 11.89 28.88
N GLU A 291 43.25 12.17 27.71
CA GLU A 291 42.85 13.28 26.84
C GLU A 291 41.50 13.02 26.20
N ALA A 292 41.26 11.78 25.72
CA ALA A 292 39.96 11.36 25.19
C ALA A 292 38.86 11.47 26.25
N ALA A 293 39.12 11.00 27.47
CA ALA A 293 38.22 11.18 28.60
C ALA A 293 37.95 12.67 28.85
N SER A 294 38.96 13.55 28.91
CA SER A 294 38.76 14.96 29.28
C SER A 294 37.86 15.78 28.33
N LYS A 295 37.71 15.38 27.06
CA LYS A 295 36.97 16.16 26.05
C LYS A 295 35.43 16.04 26.18
N GLY A 296 34.93 14.98 26.85
CA GLY A 296 33.50 14.68 26.93
C GLY A 296 32.90 14.28 25.57
N LEU A 297 31.66 13.80 25.57
CA LEU A 297 30.95 13.37 24.35
C LEU A 297 29.67 14.20 24.19
N SER A 298 29.29 14.58 22.97
CA SER A 298 28.01 15.25 22.71
C SER A 298 27.11 14.35 21.87
N ILE A 299 25.94 13.99 22.38
CA ILE A 299 24.96 13.13 21.68
C ILE A 299 23.59 13.79 21.75
N LYS A 300 22.93 13.94 20.59
CA LYS A 300 21.60 14.58 20.46
C LYS A 300 21.51 15.93 21.20
N GLY A 301 22.58 16.72 21.18
CA GLY A 301 22.65 18.04 21.82
C GLY A 301 22.99 18.04 23.32
N GLU A 302 23.11 16.86 23.95
CA GLU A 302 23.54 16.74 25.34
C GLU A 302 25.05 16.52 25.45
N ARG A 303 25.73 17.35 26.25
CA ARG A 303 27.12 17.13 26.64
C ARG A 303 27.19 16.14 27.81
N ILE A 304 27.78 14.99 27.55
CA ILE A 304 28.00 13.91 28.52
C ILE A 304 29.35 14.15 29.21
N PRO A 305 29.36 14.34 30.55
CA PRO A 305 30.59 14.52 31.32
C PRO A 305 31.41 13.22 31.29
N PRO A 306 32.74 13.26 31.43
CA PRO A 306 33.58 12.07 31.35
C PRO A 306 33.61 11.19 32.61
N GLY A 307 34.05 9.94 32.46
CA GLY A 307 34.26 9.01 33.58
C GLY A 307 33.00 8.31 34.11
N LEU A 308 31.89 8.33 33.37
CA LEU A 308 30.67 7.63 33.77
C LEU A 308 30.83 6.11 33.61
N SER A 309 30.32 5.35 34.59
CA SER A 309 30.09 3.91 34.42
C SER A 309 29.10 3.65 33.29
N PHE A 310 29.14 2.46 32.69
CA PHE A 310 28.23 2.14 31.58
C PHE A 310 26.74 2.36 31.93
N PRO A 311 26.24 1.96 33.12
CA PRO A 311 24.86 2.27 33.53
C PRO A 311 24.58 3.78 33.62
N ALA A 312 25.49 4.55 34.20
CA ALA A 312 25.33 6.01 34.33
C ALA A 312 25.42 6.74 32.97
N PHE A 313 26.16 6.16 32.02
CA PHE A 313 26.23 6.63 30.63
C PHE A 313 24.93 6.32 29.88
N VAL A 314 24.40 5.10 30.01
CA VAL A 314 23.12 4.69 29.40
C VAL A 314 21.95 5.53 29.94
N ALA A 315 21.98 5.93 31.20
CA ALA A 315 20.96 6.76 31.83
C ALA A 315 20.88 8.22 31.29
N ARG A 316 21.83 8.68 30.47
CA ARG A 316 21.84 10.04 29.91
C ARG A 316 20.71 10.23 28.89
N SER A 317 20.10 11.42 28.87
CA SER A 317 18.89 11.67 28.06
C SER A 317 19.12 11.52 26.55
N GLY A 318 20.29 11.93 26.04
CA GLY A 318 20.69 11.76 24.65
C GLY A 318 20.96 10.30 24.28
N ILE A 319 21.46 9.48 25.22
CA ILE A 319 21.65 8.03 25.01
C ILE A 319 20.30 7.32 25.04
N GLN A 320 19.45 7.64 26.01
CA GLN A 320 18.08 7.12 26.07
C GLN A 320 17.30 7.44 24.78
N ALA A 321 17.46 8.64 24.20
CA ALA A 321 16.85 8.97 22.92
C ALA A 321 17.34 8.03 21.79
N VAL A 322 18.64 7.77 21.69
CA VAL A 322 19.20 6.82 20.71
C VAL A 322 18.65 5.41 20.93
N LEU A 323 18.57 4.94 22.18
CA LEU A 323 18.08 3.61 22.49
C LEU A 323 16.57 3.44 22.23
N ARG A 324 15.78 4.52 22.38
CA ARG A 324 14.35 4.51 22.04
C ARG A 324 14.12 4.56 20.54
N ASP A 325 14.87 5.38 19.80
CA ASP A 325 14.70 5.58 18.36
C ASP A 325 15.31 4.41 17.54
N GLY A 326 16.26 3.68 18.12
CA GLY A 326 17.10 2.72 17.41
C GLY A 326 18.33 3.37 16.74
N PRO A 327 19.24 2.57 16.15
CA PRO A 327 20.52 3.07 15.63
C PRO A 327 20.36 4.07 14.47
N ASP A 328 19.31 3.93 13.67
CA ASP A 328 19.03 4.80 12.52
C ASP A 328 18.24 6.09 12.87
N GLY A 329 17.88 6.28 14.14
CA GLY A 329 17.02 7.41 14.55
C GLY A 329 15.56 7.27 14.13
N GLY A 330 15.15 6.07 13.69
CA GLY A 330 13.88 5.79 13.05
C GLY A 330 13.84 6.26 11.58
N ASP A 331 12.91 5.70 10.81
CA ASP A 331 12.63 6.15 9.43
C ASP A 331 11.77 7.44 9.38
N GLY A 332 11.55 8.08 10.53
CA GLY A 332 10.67 9.25 10.67
C GLY A 332 9.17 8.92 10.67
N SER A 333 8.77 7.65 10.50
CA SER A 333 7.37 7.23 10.62
C SER A 333 6.87 7.30 12.08
N GLU A 334 5.56 7.46 12.26
CA GLU A 334 4.94 7.42 13.59
C GLU A 334 5.24 6.12 14.36
N ALA A 335 5.45 5.01 13.66
CA ALA A 335 5.80 3.74 14.29
C ALA A 335 7.28 3.60 14.66
N SER A 336 8.15 4.42 14.07
CA SER A 336 9.56 4.53 14.44
C SER A 336 9.83 5.62 15.48
N LYS A 337 8.81 6.32 15.96
CA LYS A 337 8.93 7.28 17.08
C LYS A 337 9.47 6.67 18.38
N GLY A 338 9.71 5.38 18.44
CA GLY A 338 10.51 4.79 19.48
C GLY A 338 9.72 4.40 20.73
N LEU A 339 10.36 3.82 21.74
CA LEU A 339 9.79 3.59 23.08
C LEU A 339 9.64 4.94 23.85
N GLN A 340 8.90 5.91 23.32
CA GLN A 340 8.82 7.26 23.91
C GLN A 340 8.31 7.25 25.34
N GLY A 341 9.02 7.95 26.23
CA GLY A 341 8.72 7.98 27.65
C GLY A 341 9.13 6.73 28.44
N ALA A 342 9.65 5.69 27.76
CA ALA A 342 10.23 4.54 28.43
C ALA A 342 11.68 4.81 28.86
N VAL A 343 12.09 4.19 29.96
CA VAL A 343 13.50 4.09 30.35
C VAL A 343 14.02 2.74 29.85
N VAL A 344 14.93 2.78 28.90
CA VAL A 344 15.59 1.59 28.35
C VAL A 344 16.78 1.24 29.24
N GLN A 345 16.87 -0.02 29.67
CA GLN A 345 17.95 -0.48 30.54
C GLN A 345 19.23 -0.76 29.75
N GLU A 346 20.39 -0.81 30.41
CA GLU A 346 21.64 -1.21 29.76
C GLU A 346 21.70 -2.69 29.35
N ALA A 347 20.86 -3.52 29.99
CA ALA A 347 20.71 -4.94 29.71
C ALA A 347 19.32 -5.40 30.14
N TYR A 348 18.80 -6.43 29.47
CA TYR A 348 17.61 -7.15 29.90
C TYR A 348 18.03 -8.59 30.17
N ALA A 349 17.56 -9.17 31.27
CA ALA A 349 17.93 -10.54 31.66
C ALA A 349 17.37 -11.58 30.68
N SER A 350 16.32 -11.23 29.93
CA SER A 350 15.72 -12.06 28.89
C SER A 350 14.91 -11.22 27.90
N ALA A 351 14.61 -11.79 26.73
CA ALA A 351 13.66 -11.22 25.78
C ALA A 351 12.27 -11.00 26.40
N ALA A 352 11.88 -11.80 27.40
CA ALA A 352 10.60 -11.64 28.10
C ALA A 352 10.55 -10.36 28.94
N GLU A 353 11.68 -9.94 29.54
CA GLU A 353 11.76 -8.69 30.29
C GLU A 353 11.64 -7.48 29.36
N PHE A 354 12.34 -7.52 28.22
CA PHE A 354 12.19 -6.51 27.18
C PHE A 354 10.76 -6.46 26.64
N SER A 355 10.12 -7.62 26.47
CA SER A 355 8.74 -7.70 25.96
C SER A 355 7.76 -6.93 26.84
N ARG A 356 7.96 -6.87 28.16
CA ARG A 356 7.10 -6.04 29.05
C ARG A 356 7.21 -4.55 28.75
N LEU A 357 8.41 -4.07 28.44
CA LEU A 357 8.61 -2.67 28.04
C LEU A 357 7.92 -2.37 26.71
N PHE A 358 8.07 -3.29 25.77
CA PHE A 358 7.38 -3.22 24.48
C PHE A 358 5.87 -3.27 24.65
N ASP A 359 5.33 -4.08 25.55
CA ASP A 359 3.90 -4.17 25.84
C ASP A 359 3.34 -2.86 26.39
N GLN A 360 4.07 -2.18 27.28
CA GLN A 360 3.68 -0.86 27.79
C GLN A 360 3.67 0.19 26.69
N PHE A 361 4.69 0.20 25.84
CA PHE A 361 4.73 1.05 24.65
C PHE A 361 3.54 0.77 23.72
N ALA A 362 3.30 -0.49 23.39
CA ALA A 362 2.21 -0.90 22.52
C ALA A 362 0.86 -0.50 23.12
N ALA A 363 0.65 -0.69 24.42
CA ALA A 363 -0.57 -0.28 25.12
C ALA A 363 -0.79 1.24 25.06
N ARG A 364 0.26 2.03 25.29
CA ARG A 364 0.19 3.50 25.19
C ARG A 364 -0.14 3.96 23.78
N GLN A 365 0.58 3.46 22.78
CA GLN A 365 0.32 3.77 21.37
C GLN A 365 -1.07 3.32 20.93
N THR A 366 -1.53 2.18 21.43
CA THR A 366 -2.91 1.72 21.22
C THR A 366 -3.89 2.72 21.79
N ALA A 367 -3.72 3.15 23.05
CA ALA A 367 -4.60 4.12 23.68
C ALA A 367 -4.62 5.47 22.94
N GLU A 368 -3.46 5.96 22.48
CA GLU A 368 -3.34 7.19 21.70
C GLU A 368 -4.11 7.08 20.36
N LYS A 369 -3.96 5.96 19.62
CA LYS A 369 -4.70 5.72 18.36
C LYS A 369 -6.19 5.45 18.59
N LEU A 370 -6.56 4.84 19.71
CA LEU A 370 -7.93 4.53 20.07
C LEU A 370 -8.80 5.79 20.20
N VAL A 371 -8.20 6.92 20.59
CA VAL A 371 -8.88 8.23 20.65
C VAL A 371 -9.43 8.63 19.28
N GLU A 372 -8.68 8.37 18.20
CA GLU A 372 -9.11 8.65 16.82
C GLU A 372 -10.29 7.76 16.41
N TYR A 373 -10.23 6.46 16.70
CA TYR A 373 -11.29 5.51 16.34
C TYR A 373 -12.53 5.57 17.26
N ARG A 374 -12.42 6.23 18.42
CA ARG A 374 -13.53 6.53 19.34
C ARG A 374 -14.06 7.96 19.17
N ALA A 375 -13.53 8.72 18.23
CA ALA A 375 -13.94 10.10 17.98
C ALA A 375 -15.43 10.19 17.69
N SER A 376 -16.03 11.29 18.14
CA SER A 376 -17.47 11.51 18.05
C SER A 376 -17.87 11.84 16.61
N ARG A 377 -19.18 11.82 16.31
CA ARG A 377 -19.69 12.29 15.01
C ARG A 377 -19.22 13.72 14.71
N ASN A 378 -19.15 14.59 15.71
CA ASN A 378 -18.80 16.00 15.55
C ASN A 378 -17.35 16.18 15.06
N ASP A 379 -16.45 15.28 15.44
CA ASP A 379 -15.05 15.33 14.99
C ASP A 379 -14.91 15.05 13.47
N PHE A 380 -15.94 14.49 12.84
CA PHE A 380 -16.02 14.21 11.40
C PHE A 380 -16.94 15.18 10.64
N GLU A 381 -17.48 16.21 11.29
CA GLU A 381 -18.19 17.31 10.63
C GLU A 381 -17.22 18.20 9.85
N VAL A 382 -17.74 19.06 8.97
CA VAL A 382 -16.91 20.00 8.20
C VAL A 382 -16.19 20.93 9.17
N GLY A 383 -14.85 20.96 9.10
CA GLY A 383 -14.00 21.70 10.05
C GLY A 383 -13.67 20.95 11.35
N GLY A 384 -14.18 19.72 11.52
CA GLY A 384 -13.81 18.82 12.61
C GLY A 384 -12.41 18.25 12.46
N LYS A 385 -11.84 17.75 13.56
CA LYS A 385 -10.45 17.27 13.64
C LYS A 385 -10.12 16.15 12.63
N TYR A 386 -11.07 15.26 12.36
CA TYR A 386 -10.90 14.07 11.50
C TYR A 386 -11.73 14.16 10.21
N PHE A 387 -12.08 15.38 9.78
CA PHE A 387 -12.91 15.59 8.59
C PHE A 387 -12.26 15.00 7.32
N GLU A 388 -10.98 15.28 7.08
CA GLU A 388 -10.27 14.82 5.88
C GLU A 388 -10.03 13.32 5.91
N GLU A 389 -9.62 12.75 7.06
CA GLU A 389 -9.45 11.31 7.23
C GLU A 389 -10.76 10.56 7.02
N GLY A 390 -11.87 11.10 7.53
CA GLY A 390 -13.20 10.57 7.31
C GLY A 390 -13.65 10.67 5.85
N LYS A 391 -13.30 11.76 5.15
CA LYS A 391 -13.59 11.96 3.73
C LYS A 391 -12.81 10.95 2.87
N GLU A 392 -11.53 10.76 3.14
CA GLU A 392 -10.70 9.77 2.46
C GLU A 392 -11.18 8.34 2.75
N ALA A 393 -11.58 8.04 3.98
CA ALA A 393 -12.16 6.74 4.31
C ALA A 393 -13.51 6.53 3.60
N ALA A 394 -14.36 7.55 3.51
CA ALA A 394 -15.61 7.49 2.74
C ALA A 394 -15.33 7.24 1.25
N ARG A 395 -14.31 7.88 0.69
CA ARG A 395 -13.84 7.62 -0.68
C ARG A 395 -13.39 6.17 -0.84
N ALA A 396 -12.55 5.66 0.07
CA ALA A 396 -12.08 4.28 0.06
C ALA A 396 -13.22 3.25 0.19
N ALA A 397 -14.30 3.59 0.90
CA ALA A 397 -15.46 2.72 1.04
C ALA A 397 -16.40 2.73 -0.19
N ILE A 398 -16.47 3.84 -0.93
CA ILE A 398 -17.43 4.05 -2.03
C ILE A 398 -16.81 3.73 -3.39
N VAL A 399 -15.62 4.26 -3.65
CA VAL A 399 -14.99 4.22 -4.98
C VAL A 399 -14.83 2.79 -5.49
N PRO A 400 -14.31 1.84 -4.69
CA PRO A 400 -14.03 0.53 -5.23
C PRO A 400 -15.25 -0.30 -5.63
N PRO A 401 -16.33 -0.40 -4.82
CA PRO A 401 -17.57 -1.03 -5.25
C PRO A 401 -18.15 -0.41 -6.53
N VAL A 402 -18.10 0.92 -6.64
CA VAL A 402 -18.59 1.65 -7.83
C VAL A 402 -17.73 1.32 -9.06
N ALA A 403 -16.40 1.28 -8.91
CA ALA A 403 -15.48 0.93 -9.98
C ALA A 403 -15.67 -0.53 -10.43
N LEU A 404 -15.79 -1.48 -9.49
CA LEU A 404 -16.04 -2.89 -9.78
C LEU A 404 -17.36 -3.09 -10.50
N PHE A 405 -18.40 -2.36 -10.08
CA PHE A 405 -19.71 -2.39 -10.74
C PHE A 405 -19.64 -1.91 -12.20
N PHE A 406 -19.08 -0.71 -12.44
CA PHE A 406 -18.99 -0.18 -13.80
C PHE A 406 -18.07 -1.00 -14.70
N SER A 407 -16.98 -1.52 -14.15
CA SER A 407 -16.08 -2.41 -14.90
C SER A 407 -16.76 -3.72 -15.27
N LEU A 408 -17.46 -4.37 -14.34
CA LEU A 408 -18.23 -5.59 -14.63
C LEU A 408 -19.35 -5.33 -15.64
N LEU A 409 -20.07 -4.22 -15.50
CA LEU A 409 -21.12 -3.82 -16.44
C LEU A 409 -20.56 -3.58 -17.85
N GLY A 410 -19.41 -2.89 -17.95
CA GLY A 410 -18.68 -2.66 -19.20
C GLY A 410 -18.24 -3.97 -19.84
N ALA A 411 -17.64 -4.87 -19.07
CA ALA A 411 -17.19 -6.18 -19.52
C ALA A 411 -18.36 -7.04 -20.05
N ILE A 412 -19.44 -7.19 -19.27
CA ILE A 412 -20.63 -7.95 -19.70
C ILE A 412 -21.26 -7.30 -20.94
N GLY A 413 -21.46 -5.98 -20.94
CA GLY A 413 -22.08 -5.26 -22.05
C GLY A 413 -21.28 -5.39 -23.35
N HIS A 414 -19.96 -5.24 -23.29
CA HIS A 414 -19.10 -5.37 -24.46
C HIS A 414 -18.89 -6.82 -24.91
N PHE A 415 -18.92 -7.79 -23.99
CA PHE A 415 -18.96 -9.20 -24.32
C PHE A 415 -20.25 -9.57 -25.06
N SER A 416 -21.41 -9.14 -24.56
CA SER A 416 -22.69 -9.33 -25.25
C SER A 416 -22.70 -8.65 -26.62
N LYS A 417 -22.12 -7.44 -26.72
CA LYS A 417 -21.93 -6.74 -28.01
C LYS A 417 -21.01 -7.52 -28.95
N LEU A 418 -19.93 -8.12 -28.46
CA LEU A 418 -19.02 -8.93 -29.28
C LEU A 418 -19.78 -10.13 -29.90
N LEU A 419 -20.55 -10.86 -29.09
CA LEU A 419 -21.38 -11.97 -29.57
C LEU A 419 -22.42 -11.51 -30.58
N TYR A 420 -23.05 -10.36 -30.34
CA TYR A 420 -23.97 -9.74 -31.29
C TYR A 420 -23.31 -9.42 -32.64
N LEU A 421 -22.09 -8.86 -32.63
CA LEU A 421 -21.36 -8.53 -33.85
C LEU A 421 -20.93 -9.80 -34.62
N ILE A 422 -20.46 -10.83 -33.90
CA ILE A 422 -20.13 -12.14 -34.49
C ILE A 422 -21.36 -12.78 -35.12
N ALA A 423 -22.48 -12.84 -34.40
CA ALA A 423 -23.75 -13.34 -34.93
C ALA A 423 -24.21 -12.55 -36.15
N THR A 424 -24.07 -11.22 -36.12
CA THR A 424 -24.40 -10.35 -37.26
C THR A 424 -23.57 -10.70 -38.50
N VAL A 425 -22.24 -10.85 -38.36
CA VAL A 425 -21.36 -11.25 -39.48
C VAL A 425 -21.72 -12.65 -39.97
N GLY A 426 -21.89 -13.62 -39.08
CA GLY A 426 -22.26 -14.99 -39.43
C GLY A 426 -23.55 -15.06 -40.23
N LEU A 427 -24.59 -14.35 -39.79
CA LEU A 427 -25.87 -14.28 -40.49
C LEU A 427 -25.76 -13.57 -41.86
N LEU A 428 -24.95 -12.51 -41.97
CA LEU A 428 -24.70 -11.84 -43.26
C LEU A 428 -23.97 -12.76 -44.24
N VAL A 429 -22.99 -13.55 -43.78
CA VAL A 429 -22.26 -14.52 -44.61
C VAL A 429 -23.16 -15.68 -45.03
N LEU A 430 -23.99 -16.20 -44.11
CA LEU A 430 -24.95 -17.26 -44.42
C LEU A 430 -26.00 -16.80 -45.45
N ALA A 431 -26.55 -15.60 -45.29
CA ALA A 431 -27.47 -15.01 -46.27
C ALA A 431 -26.81 -14.83 -47.65
N ALA A 432 -25.52 -14.45 -47.68
CA ALA A 432 -24.77 -14.38 -48.93
C ALA A 432 -24.58 -15.75 -49.60
N ARG A 433 -24.28 -16.81 -48.83
CA ARG A 433 -24.16 -18.18 -49.34
C ARG A 433 -25.48 -18.75 -49.87
N ARG A 434 -26.61 -18.36 -49.27
CA ARG A 434 -27.96 -18.80 -49.69
C ARG A 434 -28.52 -18.05 -50.90
N GLY A 435 -27.80 -17.07 -51.43
CA GLY A 435 -28.28 -16.26 -52.55
C GLY A 435 -29.46 -15.33 -52.17
N GLU A 436 -29.71 -15.10 -50.89
CA GLU A 436 -30.79 -14.22 -50.44
C GLU A 436 -30.51 -12.78 -50.92
N GLN A 437 -31.49 -12.15 -51.58
CA GLN A 437 -31.41 -10.75 -51.95
C GLN A 437 -31.21 -9.91 -50.69
N ALA A 438 -30.14 -9.12 -50.66
CA ALA A 438 -29.93 -8.19 -49.54
C ALA A 438 -31.09 -7.19 -49.56
N GLY A 439 -31.58 -6.80 -48.37
CA GLY A 439 -32.47 -5.64 -48.30
C GLY A 439 -31.83 -4.43 -48.98
N ALA A 440 -32.64 -3.44 -49.36
CA ALA A 440 -32.18 -2.27 -50.14
C ALA A 440 -30.88 -1.62 -49.59
N ASP A 441 -30.65 -1.72 -48.28
CA ASP A 441 -29.52 -1.12 -47.56
C ASP A 441 -28.36 -2.10 -47.25
N GLY A 442 -28.39 -3.34 -47.76
CA GLY A 442 -27.40 -4.38 -47.46
C GLY A 442 -27.57 -5.05 -46.08
N GLN A 443 -28.59 -4.68 -45.31
CA GLN A 443 -28.82 -5.12 -43.94
C GLN A 443 -29.39 -6.54 -43.82
N LEU A 444 -29.33 -7.07 -42.58
CA LEU A 444 -30.00 -8.31 -42.19
C LEU A 444 -31.51 -8.22 -42.42
N SER A 445 -32.13 -9.36 -42.76
CA SER A 445 -33.59 -9.49 -42.76
C SER A 445 -34.15 -9.19 -41.36
N ARG A 446 -35.43 -8.80 -41.25
CA ARG A 446 -36.07 -8.54 -39.96
C ARG A 446 -35.94 -9.74 -39.00
N ARG A 447 -36.10 -10.97 -39.52
CA ARG A 447 -35.93 -12.20 -38.72
C ARG A 447 -34.49 -12.36 -38.24
N SER A 448 -33.50 -12.22 -39.12
CA SER A 448 -32.09 -12.34 -38.74
C SER A 448 -31.63 -11.23 -37.79
N ALA A 449 -32.18 -10.02 -37.91
CA ALA A 449 -31.93 -8.92 -36.99
C ALA A 449 -32.51 -9.18 -35.59
N TRP A 450 -33.70 -9.80 -35.50
CA TRP A 450 -34.26 -10.27 -34.23
C TRP A 450 -33.42 -11.37 -33.60
N ILE A 451 -32.89 -12.32 -34.40
CA ILE A 451 -31.98 -13.36 -33.89
C ILE A 451 -30.72 -12.71 -33.30
N ALA A 452 -30.07 -11.80 -34.05
CA ALA A 452 -28.88 -11.12 -33.55
C ALA A 452 -29.18 -10.32 -32.27
N THR A 453 -30.28 -9.57 -32.24
CA THR A 453 -30.70 -8.83 -31.03
C THR A 453 -31.04 -9.77 -29.87
N GLY A 454 -31.60 -10.94 -30.16
CA GLY A 454 -31.82 -12.02 -29.19
C GLY A 454 -30.52 -12.55 -28.61
N VAL A 455 -29.46 -12.69 -29.41
CA VAL A 455 -28.11 -13.03 -28.90
C VAL A 455 -27.57 -11.95 -27.97
N LEU A 456 -27.76 -10.66 -28.30
CA LEU A 456 -27.33 -9.55 -27.43
C LEU A 456 -28.04 -9.60 -26.08
N ALA A 457 -29.38 -9.62 -26.10
CA ALA A 457 -30.20 -9.61 -24.89
C ALA A 457 -30.03 -10.90 -24.08
N GLY A 458 -29.98 -12.05 -24.75
CA GLY A 458 -29.78 -13.36 -24.14
C GLY A 458 -28.39 -13.50 -23.51
N ALA A 459 -27.33 -13.01 -24.16
CA ALA A 459 -26.00 -13.00 -23.56
C ALA A 459 -25.95 -12.09 -22.32
N PHE A 460 -26.50 -10.87 -22.41
CA PHE A 460 -26.46 -9.92 -21.31
C PHE A 460 -27.28 -10.41 -20.11
N LEU A 461 -28.56 -10.70 -20.32
CA LEU A 461 -29.48 -11.17 -19.28
C LEU A 461 -29.10 -12.57 -18.79
N GLY A 462 -28.60 -13.43 -19.68
CA GLY A 462 -28.14 -14.76 -19.34
C GLY A 462 -26.91 -14.72 -18.44
N THR A 463 -25.86 -13.97 -18.80
CA THR A 463 -24.67 -13.81 -17.95
C THR A 463 -25.03 -13.16 -16.61
N TRP A 464 -25.82 -12.08 -16.62
CA TRP A 464 -26.28 -11.44 -15.38
C TRP A 464 -27.09 -12.40 -14.51
N GLY A 465 -28.06 -13.11 -15.10
CA GLY A 465 -28.91 -14.07 -14.42
C GLY A 465 -28.12 -15.25 -13.85
N ILE A 466 -27.14 -15.77 -14.58
CA ILE A 466 -26.23 -16.81 -14.09
C ILE A 466 -25.51 -16.31 -12.85
N PHE A 467 -24.93 -15.10 -12.85
CA PHE A 467 -24.26 -14.58 -11.66
C PHE A 467 -25.21 -14.26 -10.50
N SER A 468 -26.43 -13.79 -10.80
CA SER A 468 -27.46 -13.56 -9.77
C SER A 468 -27.92 -14.84 -9.08
N LEU A 469 -27.90 -15.98 -9.77
CA LEU A 469 -28.37 -17.27 -9.27
C LEU A 469 -27.24 -18.20 -8.81
N SER A 470 -26.00 -17.90 -9.22
CA SER A 470 -24.82 -18.64 -8.80
C SER A 470 -24.33 -18.17 -7.45
N ASP A 471 -23.54 -19.02 -6.82
CA ASP A 471 -22.99 -18.80 -5.50
C ASP A 471 -21.53 -19.22 -5.47
N ASN A 472 -20.70 -18.52 -4.70
CA ASN A 472 -19.33 -18.90 -4.41
C ASN A 472 -19.15 -19.13 -2.91
N ASN A 473 -17.93 -19.46 -2.47
CA ASN A 473 -17.67 -19.77 -1.06
C ASN A 473 -18.00 -18.59 -0.12
N VAL A 474 -17.81 -17.34 -0.58
CA VAL A 474 -18.17 -16.16 0.21
C VAL A 474 -19.69 -15.92 0.20
N THR A 475 -20.37 -15.97 -0.95
CA THR A 475 -21.80 -15.67 -1.01
C THR A 475 -22.69 -16.72 -0.34
N LYS A 476 -22.18 -17.94 -0.17
CA LYS A 476 -22.82 -18.99 0.65
C LYS A 476 -22.68 -18.78 2.14
N SER A 477 -21.68 -17.99 2.58
CA SER A 477 -21.41 -17.80 4.00
C SER A 477 -22.59 -17.12 4.70
N GLU A 478 -22.79 -17.48 5.97
CA GLU A 478 -23.86 -16.93 6.79
C GLU A 478 -23.68 -15.42 6.95
N LEU A 479 -22.45 -14.98 7.21
CA LEU A 479 -22.12 -13.56 7.37
C LEU A 479 -22.45 -12.75 6.11
N PHE A 480 -22.05 -13.21 4.93
CA PHE A 480 -22.33 -12.46 3.70
C PHE A 480 -23.83 -12.32 3.46
N ARG A 481 -24.59 -13.40 3.61
CA ARG A 481 -26.05 -13.39 3.45
C ARG A 481 -26.71 -12.46 4.47
N GLN A 482 -26.28 -12.51 5.71
CA GLN A 482 -26.78 -11.64 6.76
C GLN A 482 -26.50 -10.16 6.47
N MET A 483 -25.28 -9.82 6.05
CA MET A 483 -24.93 -8.45 5.62
C MET A 483 -25.76 -8.00 4.42
N LEU A 484 -26.02 -8.90 3.47
CA LEU A 484 -26.82 -8.60 2.29
C LEU A 484 -28.29 -8.37 2.66
N ASP A 485 -28.84 -9.16 3.58
CA ASP A 485 -30.20 -9.03 4.06
C ASP A 485 -30.40 -7.78 4.91
N TRP A 486 -29.42 -7.40 5.74
CA TRP A 486 -29.43 -6.09 6.42
C TRP A 486 -29.47 -4.92 5.43
N ASN A 487 -28.78 -5.04 4.29
CA ASN A 487 -28.84 -4.04 3.22
C ASN A 487 -30.21 -4.02 2.50
N ARG A 488 -30.94 -5.13 2.49
CA ARG A 488 -32.29 -5.24 1.90
C ARG A 488 -33.37 -4.70 2.85
N GLN A 489 -33.17 -4.80 4.15
CA GLN A 489 -34.12 -4.31 5.15
C GLN A 489 -34.36 -2.81 4.97
N ALA A 490 -35.64 -2.46 4.84
CA ALA A 490 -36.08 -1.09 4.66
C ALA A 490 -36.70 -0.58 5.96
N ALA A 491 -36.51 0.71 6.27
CA ALA A 491 -37.17 1.31 7.44
C ALA A 491 -38.68 1.30 7.25
N ASP A 492 -39.45 1.33 8.34
CA ASP A 492 -40.92 1.20 8.29
C ASP A 492 -41.59 2.24 7.38
N ASP A 493 -40.99 3.43 7.21
CA ASP A 493 -41.49 4.53 6.36
C ASP A 493 -40.98 4.50 4.90
N SER A 494 -40.38 3.38 4.47
CA SER A 494 -39.77 3.30 3.15
C SER A 494 -40.79 3.15 2.01
N THR A 495 -40.62 3.96 0.96
CA THR A 495 -41.41 3.87 -0.27
C THR A 495 -41.09 2.60 -1.06
N ARG A 496 -42.05 2.12 -1.86
CA ARG A 496 -41.87 0.98 -2.78
C ARG A 496 -40.62 1.11 -3.68
N TRP A 497 -40.30 2.32 -4.13
CA TRP A 497 -39.12 2.58 -4.95
C TRP A 497 -37.81 2.43 -4.17
N GLN A 498 -37.78 2.82 -2.89
CA GLN A 498 -36.62 2.62 -2.02
C GLN A 498 -36.39 1.13 -1.71
N ILE A 499 -37.47 0.37 -1.49
CA ILE A 499 -37.40 -1.08 -1.29
C ILE A 499 -36.85 -1.77 -2.55
N ALA A 500 -37.39 -1.44 -3.72
CA ALA A 500 -36.92 -1.98 -5.00
C ALA A 500 -35.45 -1.60 -5.28
N GLY A 501 -35.06 -0.35 -4.98
CA GLY A 501 -33.68 0.12 -5.12
C GLY A 501 -32.69 -0.64 -4.23
N LYS A 502 -33.06 -0.91 -2.97
CA LYS A 502 -32.24 -1.73 -2.06
C LYS A 502 -32.09 -3.17 -2.54
N GLY A 503 -33.17 -3.78 -3.04
CA GLY A 503 -33.12 -5.12 -3.64
C GLY A 503 -32.19 -5.18 -4.86
N LEU A 504 -32.22 -4.14 -5.71
CA LEU A 504 -31.31 -4.02 -6.86
C LEU A 504 -29.85 -3.90 -6.42
N LEU A 505 -29.54 -3.04 -5.44
CA LEU A 505 -28.18 -2.87 -4.91
C LEU A 505 -27.63 -4.15 -4.29
N ALA A 506 -28.47 -4.90 -3.57
CA ALA A 506 -28.11 -6.20 -3.04
C ALA A 506 -27.79 -7.20 -4.17
N ASN A 507 -28.60 -7.25 -5.23
CA ASN A 507 -28.31 -8.11 -6.38
C ASN A 507 -27.00 -7.70 -7.08
N ILE A 508 -26.76 -6.39 -7.24
CA ILE A 508 -25.52 -5.88 -7.81
C ILE A 508 -24.31 -6.35 -6.99
N THR A 509 -24.38 -6.20 -5.67
CA THR A 509 -23.32 -6.65 -4.75
C THR A 509 -23.04 -8.14 -4.91
N HIS A 510 -24.10 -8.96 -4.94
CA HIS A 510 -24.00 -10.41 -5.15
C HIS A 510 -23.35 -10.75 -6.48
N VAL A 511 -23.83 -10.15 -7.58
CA VAL A 511 -23.30 -10.36 -8.93
C VAL A 511 -21.83 -9.95 -9.03
N VAL A 512 -21.42 -8.86 -8.39
CA VAL A 512 -20.01 -8.47 -8.33
C VAL A 512 -19.20 -9.50 -7.56
N ALA A 513 -19.63 -9.90 -6.36
CA ALA A 513 -18.92 -10.89 -5.55
C ALA A 513 -18.73 -12.23 -6.28
N VAL A 514 -19.78 -12.73 -6.94
CA VAL A 514 -19.76 -13.97 -7.72
C VAL A 514 -18.94 -13.82 -9.00
N GLY A 515 -19.21 -12.77 -9.79
CA GLY A 515 -18.60 -12.53 -11.08
C GLY A 515 -17.09 -12.35 -10.97
N GLN A 516 -16.60 -11.67 -9.93
CA GLN A 516 -15.17 -11.52 -9.67
C GLN A 516 -14.49 -12.86 -9.36
N GLY A 517 -15.15 -13.75 -8.59
CA GLY A 517 -14.66 -15.10 -8.31
C GLY A 517 -14.33 -15.91 -9.57
N TYR A 518 -15.29 -15.93 -10.52
CA TYR A 518 -15.14 -16.70 -11.76
C TYR A 518 -14.30 -16.01 -12.83
N SER A 519 -14.39 -14.69 -12.96
CA SER A 519 -13.72 -13.97 -14.05
C SER A 519 -12.25 -13.65 -13.76
N TYR A 520 -11.86 -13.49 -12.49
CA TYR A 520 -10.51 -13.06 -12.13
C TYR A 520 -9.39 -13.92 -12.73
N PRO A 521 -9.41 -15.28 -12.69
CA PRO A 521 -8.32 -16.08 -13.25
C PRO A 521 -8.10 -15.83 -14.74
N VAL A 522 -9.18 -15.64 -15.50
CA VAL A 522 -9.14 -15.34 -16.94
C VAL A 522 -8.65 -13.92 -17.17
N ASN A 523 -9.18 -12.97 -16.39
CA ASN A 523 -8.83 -11.55 -16.44
C ASN A 523 -7.33 -11.34 -16.17
N GLU A 524 -6.79 -12.04 -15.17
CA GLU A 524 -5.39 -11.97 -14.78
C GLU A 524 -4.48 -12.64 -15.82
N ALA A 525 -4.89 -13.79 -16.38
CA ALA A 525 -4.17 -14.41 -17.47
C ALA A 525 -4.08 -13.50 -18.70
N ILE A 526 -5.16 -12.79 -19.04
CA ILE A 526 -5.15 -11.78 -20.12
C ILE A 526 -4.19 -10.64 -19.77
N ARG A 527 -4.23 -10.13 -18.52
CA ARG A 527 -3.34 -9.06 -18.08
C ARG A 527 -1.87 -9.45 -18.22
N ILE A 528 -1.49 -10.63 -17.74
CA ILE A 528 -0.11 -11.11 -17.73
C ILE A 528 0.35 -11.46 -19.16
N HIS A 529 -0.40 -12.30 -19.87
CA HIS A 529 0.06 -12.90 -21.12
C HIS A 529 -0.24 -12.07 -22.37
N VAL A 530 -1.36 -11.34 -22.40
CA VAL A 530 -1.76 -10.52 -23.55
C VAL A 530 -1.30 -9.08 -23.40
N LEU A 531 -1.43 -8.51 -22.20
CA LEU A 531 -1.09 -7.11 -21.91
C LEU A 531 0.26 -6.93 -21.21
N GLN A 532 1.10 -7.96 -21.20
CA GLN A 532 2.48 -7.91 -20.68
C GLN A 532 2.58 -7.40 -19.23
N GLY A 533 1.58 -7.72 -18.40
CA GLY A 533 1.59 -7.38 -16.99
C GLY A 533 1.33 -5.90 -16.67
N ILE A 534 0.67 -5.15 -17.57
CA ILE A 534 0.31 -3.75 -17.35
C ILE A 534 -0.26 -3.47 -15.95
N HIS A 535 0.16 -2.34 -15.38
CA HIS A 535 -0.03 -2.00 -13.98
C HIS A 535 -1.25 -1.12 -13.69
N TYR A 536 -1.78 -0.39 -14.69
CA TYR A 536 -2.90 0.54 -14.52
C TYR A 536 -2.71 1.54 -13.37
N GLY A 537 -1.47 2.07 -13.23
CA GLY A 537 -1.11 3.01 -12.17
C GLY A 537 -0.85 2.37 -10.80
N TYR A 538 -1.01 1.05 -10.65
CA TYR A 538 -0.70 0.33 -9.42
C TYR A 538 0.67 -0.34 -9.47
N HIS A 539 1.55 0.10 -8.58
CA HIS A 539 2.87 -0.50 -8.40
C HIS A 539 2.86 -1.31 -7.10
N PRO A 540 2.64 -2.65 -7.15
CA PRO A 540 2.75 -3.47 -5.95
C PRO A 540 4.18 -3.28 -5.42
N GLY A 541 4.28 -2.82 -4.17
CA GLY A 541 5.46 -2.15 -3.62
C GLY A 541 6.80 -2.65 -4.16
N GLN A 542 7.58 -1.72 -4.73
CA GLN A 542 9.01 -1.77 -4.49
C GLN A 542 9.17 -1.85 -2.97
N LYS A 543 9.69 -2.98 -2.49
CA LYS A 543 10.00 -3.19 -1.08
C LYS A 543 10.98 -2.14 -0.59
#